data_AF-A0A842TI68-F1
#
_entry.id   AF-A0A842TI68-F1
#
_cell.length_a   1.000
_cell.length_b   1.000
_cell.length_c   1.000
_cell.angle_alpha   90.00
_cell.angle_beta   90.00
_cell.angle_gamma   90.00
#
_symmetry.space_group_name_H-M   'P 1'
#
loop_
_entity.id
_entity.type
_entity.pdbx_description
1 polymer ?
#
loop_
_entity_poly.entity_id
_entity_poly.type
_entity_poly.pdbx_seq_one_letter_code
_entity_poly.pdbx_strand_id
1 'polypeptide(L)'
;MEADKKQYFVDLFGELPRCGPGSIEATRKAFYSMRNVPTNPKILDIGVGTGMSTIELAKLSGGSIIAIFYFYISYITIGLIFECFIDIKEEDNSTSSCIA
;
A
#
# COMPACT_ATOMS: atom_id res chain seq x y z
N MET A 1 -16.15 19.08 15.46
CA MET A 1 -16.09 17.84 16.26
C MET A 1 -15.82 16.60 15.42
N GLU A 2 -16.35 16.45 14.19
CA GLU A 2 -16.04 15.29 13.34
C GLU A 2 -14.68 15.37 12.60
N ALA A 3 -14.16 16.59 12.38
CA ALA A 3 -12.83 16.81 11.81
C ALA A 3 -11.70 16.35 12.74
N ASP A 4 -11.86 16.54 14.06
CA ASP A 4 -10.83 16.18 15.05
C ASP A 4 -10.54 14.67 15.04
N LYS A 5 -11.56 13.82 15.04
CA LYS A 5 -11.38 12.36 15.09
C LYS A 5 -10.56 11.80 13.92
N LYS A 6 -10.67 12.42 12.75
CA LYS A 6 -9.91 12.02 11.56
C LYS A 6 -8.45 12.40 11.72
N GLN A 7 -8.18 13.63 12.15
CA GLN A 7 -6.81 14.09 12.38
C GLN A 7 -6.12 13.22 13.43
N TYR A 8 -6.80 12.93 14.55
CA TYR A 8 -6.27 12.02 15.57
C TYR A 8 -5.94 10.62 15.03
N PHE A 9 -6.71 10.09 14.08
CA PHE A 9 -6.41 8.80 13.47
C PHE A 9 -5.15 8.86 12.60
N VAL A 10 -4.99 9.90 11.77
CA VAL A 10 -3.79 10.08 10.94
C VAL A 10 -2.57 10.29 11.83
N ASP A 11 -2.67 11.14 12.85
CA ASP A 11 -1.57 11.42 13.76
C ASP A 11 -1.13 10.14 14.51
N LEU A 12 -2.07 9.26 14.86
CA LEU A 12 -1.77 8.02 15.57
C LEU A 12 -1.22 6.91 14.66
N PHE A 13 -1.77 6.75 13.45
CA PHE A 13 -1.47 5.60 12.57
C PHE A 13 -0.55 5.93 11.40
N GLY A 14 -0.45 7.20 10.98
CA GLY A 14 0.37 7.63 9.85
C GLY A 14 1.88 7.57 10.12
N GLU A 15 2.28 7.73 11.38
CA GLU A 15 3.69 7.56 11.79
C GLU A 15 4.06 6.09 12.02
N LEU A 16 3.09 5.18 12.05
CA LEU A 16 3.37 3.78 12.30
C LEU A 16 3.91 3.11 11.03
N PRO A 17 4.95 2.28 11.15
CA PRO A 17 5.45 1.49 10.02
C PRO A 17 4.39 0.52 9.46
N ARG A 18 3.31 0.25 10.20
CA ARG A 18 2.20 -0.61 9.81
C ARG A 18 0.93 -0.26 10.61
N CYS A 19 -0.22 -0.22 9.93
CA CYS A 19 -1.52 0.08 10.55
C CYS A 19 -2.28 -1.17 11.06
N GLY A 20 -1.60 -2.29 11.22
CA GLY A 20 -2.21 -3.57 11.63
C GLY A 20 -1.15 -4.63 11.94
N PRO A 21 -1.55 -5.82 12.43
CA PRO A 21 -0.61 -6.90 12.70
C PRO A 21 0.02 -7.44 11.42
N GLY A 22 1.21 -8.02 11.56
CA GLY A 22 1.93 -8.69 10.47
C GLY A 22 3.40 -8.32 10.43
N SER A 23 4.15 -8.98 9.55
CA SER A 23 5.57 -8.75 9.34
C SER A 23 5.96 -8.93 7.88
N ILE A 24 7.18 -8.57 7.52
CA ILE A 24 7.74 -8.81 6.17
C ILE A 24 7.81 -10.32 5.89
N GLU A 25 8.20 -11.11 6.88
CA GLU A 25 8.29 -12.57 6.78
C GLU A 25 6.92 -13.20 6.51
N ALA A 26 5.87 -12.67 7.13
CA ALA A 26 4.50 -13.11 6.87
C ALA A 26 4.07 -12.79 5.43
N THR A 27 4.39 -11.59 4.92
CA THR A 27 4.14 -11.23 3.51
C THR A 27 4.87 -12.18 2.55
N ARG A 28 6.16 -12.45 2.79
CA ARG A 28 6.97 -13.36 1.97
C ARG A 28 6.42 -14.78 2.00
N LYS A 29 6.07 -15.28 3.18
CA LYS A 29 5.48 -16.61 3.34
C LYS A 29 4.16 -16.73 2.59
N ALA A 30 3.30 -15.72 2.65
CA ALA A 30 2.05 -15.70 1.90
C ALA A 30 2.31 -15.72 0.39
N PHE A 31 3.23 -14.88 -0.11
CA PHE A 31 3.59 -14.84 -1.53
C PHE A 31 4.09 -16.18 -2.05
N TYR A 32 5.06 -16.81 -1.36
CA TYR A 32 5.61 -18.10 -1.77
C TYR A 32 4.66 -19.28 -1.55
N SER A 33 3.57 -19.11 -0.80
CA SER A 33 2.53 -20.14 -0.66
C SER A 33 1.59 -20.19 -1.87
N MET A 34 1.57 -19.15 -2.71
CA MET A 34 0.78 -19.11 -3.93
C MET A 34 1.41 -19.98 -5.03
N ARG A 35 0.57 -20.59 -5.87
CA ARG A 35 1.00 -21.37 -7.04
C ARG A 35 0.54 -20.65 -8.30
N ASN A 36 1.30 -20.80 -9.39
CA ASN A 36 0.98 -20.24 -10.71
C ASN A 36 0.88 -18.70 -10.73
N VAL A 37 1.69 -18.01 -9.93
CA VAL A 37 1.83 -16.55 -10.02
C VAL A 37 2.51 -16.21 -11.35
N PRO A 38 1.92 -15.33 -12.20
CA PRO A 38 2.56 -14.88 -13.43
C PRO A 38 3.90 -14.19 -13.17
N THR A 39 4.81 -14.17 -14.15
CA THR A 39 6.15 -13.55 -14.03
C THR A 39 6.11 -12.02 -13.84
N ASN A 40 5.02 -11.36 -14.23
CA ASN A 40 4.81 -9.92 -14.08
C ASN A 40 3.32 -9.67 -13.76
N PRO A 41 2.86 -10.01 -12.54
CA PRO A 41 1.45 -9.96 -12.21
C PRO A 41 0.98 -8.50 -12.07
N LYS A 42 -0.30 -8.27 -12.38
CA LYS A 42 -1.00 -7.04 -11.98
C LYS A 42 -1.71 -7.32 -10.67
N ILE A 43 -1.27 -6.66 -9.61
CA ILE A 43 -1.73 -6.90 -8.24
C ILE A 43 -2.63 -5.74 -7.81
N LEU A 44 -3.74 -6.06 -7.15
CA LEU A 44 -4.59 -5.08 -6.48
C LEU A 44 -4.45 -5.29 -4.96
N ASP A 45 -3.93 -4.28 -4.26
CA ASP A 45 -3.77 -4.28 -2.81
C ASP A 45 -4.81 -3.33 -2.17
N ILE A 46 -5.69 -3.88 -1.33
CA ILE A 46 -6.84 -3.17 -0.75
C ILE A 46 -6.60 -3.00 0.75
N GLY A 47 -6.71 -1.77 1.25
CA GLY A 47 -6.47 -1.48 2.66
C GLY A 47 -4.98 -1.41 3.01
N VAL A 48 -4.18 -0.89 2.07
CA VAL A 48 -2.71 -0.83 2.13
C VAL A 48 -2.12 -0.18 3.38
N GLY A 49 -2.88 0.72 4.04
CA GLY A 49 -2.35 1.52 5.16
C GLY A 49 -1.16 2.35 4.71
N THR A 50 -0.07 2.31 5.47
CA THR A 50 1.21 3.01 5.16
C THR A 50 2.07 2.33 4.08
N GLY A 51 1.65 1.20 3.50
CA GLY A 51 2.30 0.64 2.30
C GLY A 51 3.45 -0.34 2.51
N MET A 52 3.90 -0.61 3.73
CA MET A 52 5.07 -1.47 3.98
C MET A 52 4.93 -2.89 3.39
N SER A 53 3.77 -3.53 3.53
CA SER A 53 3.53 -4.86 2.95
C SER A 53 3.44 -4.82 1.42
N THR A 54 2.94 -3.73 0.86
CA THR A 54 2.75 -3.54 -0.58
C THR A 54 4.07 -3.34 -1.30
N ILE A 55 5.00 -2.58 -0.70
CA ILE A 55 6.37 -2.43 -1.21
C ILE A 55 7.07 -3.78 -1.25
N GLU A 56 6.96 -4.57 -0.18
CA GLU A 56 7.55 -5.92 -0.16
C GLU A 56 6.92 -6.82 -1.23
N LEU A 57 5.60 -6.76 -1.41
CA LEU A 57 4.90 -7.54 -2.44
C LEU A 57 5.34 -7.15 -3.86
N ALA A 58 5.58 -5.86 -4.12
CA ALA A 58 6.07 -5.37 -5.40
C ALA A 58 7.50 -5.89 -5.69
N LYS A 59 8.39 -5.87 -4.68
CA LYS A 59 9.74 -6.44 -4.79
C LYS A 59 9.74 -7.94 -5.08
N LEU A 60 8.85 -8.70 -4.44
CA LEU A 60 8.77 -10.15 -4.61
C LEU A 60 8.16 -10.56 -5.95
N SER A 61 7.19 -9.78 -6.43
CA SER A 61 6.42 -10.12 -7.63
C SER A 61 7.07 -9.64 -8.93
N GLY A 62 7.91 -8.60 -8.87
CA GLY A 62 8.39 -7.90 -10.06
C GLY A 62 7.25 -7.33 -10.91
N GLY A 63 6.05 -7.24 -10.34
CA GLY A 63 4.79 -6.87 -10.96
C GLY A 63 4.40 -5.43 -10.72
N SER A 64 3.32 -5.00 -11.36
CA SER A 64 2.70 -3.70 -11.10
C SER A 64 1.62 -3.84 -10.03
N ILE A 65 1.59 -2.91 -9.08
CA ILE A 65 0.59 -2.92 -8.01
C ILE A 65 -0.28 -1.65 -8.05
N ILE A 66 -1.58 -1.85 -7.98
CA ILE A 66 -2.58 -0.80 -7.70
C ILE A 66 -2.92 -0.90 -6.22
N ALA A 67 -2.57 0.12 -5.44
CA ALA A 67 -2.87 0.16 -4.01
C ALA A 67 -4.03 1.11 -3.73
N ILE A 68 -5.01 0.65 -2.95
CA ILE A 68 -6.19 1.44 -2.57
C ILE A 68 -6.24 1.55 -1.04
N PHE A 69 -6.21 2.78 -0.55
CA PHE A 69 -6.45 3.10 0.85
C PHE A 69 -7.71 3.95 0.99
N TYR A 70 -8.57 3.59 1.94
CA TYR A 70 -9.83 4.31 2.16
C TYR A 70 -9.70 5.18 3.41
N PHE A 71 -9.36 6.45 3.22
CA PHE A 71 -9.48 7.48 4.25
C PHE A 71 -10.48 8.54 3.77
N TYR A 72 -11.75 8.13 3.66
CA TYR A 72 -12.94 8.94 3.33
C TYR A 72 -12.74 10.12 2.34
N ILE A 73 -13.06 9.82 1.08
CA ILE A 73 -13.39 10.79 0.02
C ILE A 73 -14.52 11.70 0.54
N SER A 74 -14.20 12.96 0.84
CA SER A 74 -15.22 14.00 0.88
C SER A 74 -15.64 14.23 -0.56
N TYR A 75 -16.95 14.11 -0.87
CA TYR A 75 -17.54 14.18 -2.21
C TYR A 75 -16.86 15.21 -3.13
N ILE A 76 -15.87 14.74 -3.90
CA ILE A 76 -15.14 15.31 -5.04
C ILE A 76 -13.80 14.59 -4.99
N THR A 77 -13.77 13.38 -5.53
CA THR A 77 -12.62 12.78 -6.25
C THR A 77 -12.81 11.28 -6.44
N ILE A 78 -13.87 10.95 -7.19
CA ILE A 78 -13.81 9.78 -8.08
C ILE A 78 -12.65 9.93 -9.12
N GLY A 79 -12.02 11.11 -9.20
CA GLY A 79 -10.81 11.40 -9.98
C GLY A 79 -9.45 11.39 -9.24
N LEU A 80 -9.36 11.07 -7.94
CA LEU A 80 -8.06 10.85 -7.26
C LEU A 80 -7.76 9.37 -6.97
N ILE A 81 -8.58 8.46 -7.51
CA ILE A 81 -8.11 7.11 -7.84
C ILE A 81 -7.24 7.24 -9.10
N PHE A 82 -6.20 8.05 -9.04
CA PHE A 82 -5.23 8.20 -10.12
C PHE A 82 -3.87 7.86 -9.54
N GLU A 83 -3.52 6.59 -9.77
CA GLU A 83 -2.16 6.15 -10.02
C GLU A 83 -1.16 6.37 -8.87
N CYS A 84 -1.41 5.76 -7.69
CA CYS A 84 -0.27 5.19 -6.96
C CYS A 84 0.09 3.87 -7.66
N PHE A 85 0.55 4.00 -8.90
CA PHE A 85 1.03 2.90 -9.71
C PHE A 85 2.50 2.73 -9.35
N ILE A 86 2.77 1.81 -8.44
CA ILE A 86 4.15 1.43 -8.14
C ILE A 86 4.58 0.52 -9.29
N ASP A 87 5.10 1.10 -10.37
CA ASP A 87 5.86 0.39 -11.39
C ASP A 87 7.31 0.34 -10.91
N ILE A 88 7.72 -0.78 -10.29
CA ILE A 88 9.12 -0.99 -9.93
C ILE A 88 9.88 -1.36 -11.21
N LYS A 89 10.13 -0.37 -12.06
CA LYS A 89 11.01 -0.53 -13.22
C LYS A 89 12.32 0.24 -13.16
N GLU A 90 12.52 1.10 -12.17
CA GLU A 90 13.84 1.69 -11.94
C GLU A 90 14.21 1.64 -10.45
N GLU A 91 15.41 1.11 -10.20
CA GLU A 91 16.19 1.36 -9.01
C GLU A 91 16.27 2.87 -8.80
N ASP A 92 15.43 3.41 -7.93
CA ASP A 92 15.76 4.64 -7.25
C ASP A 92 15.35 4.54 -5.79
N ASN A 93 16.37 4.71 -4.95
CA ASN A 93 16.39 4.59 -3.49
C ASN A 93 15.54 5.68 -2.78
N SER A 94 14.49 6.17 -3.41
CA SER A 94 13.57 7.14 -2.82
C SER A 94 12.51 6.40 -2.04
N THR A 95 12.67 6.44 -0.72
CA THR A 95 11.60 6.31 0.27
C THR A 95 10.45 7.24 -0.11
N SER A 96 9.58 6.80 -1.01
CA SER A 96 8.29 7.41 -1.21
C SER A 96 7.44 6.91 -0.07
N SER A 97 7.56 7.61 1.06
CA SER A 97 6.65 7.46 2.17
C SER A 97 5.24 7.56 1.60
N CYS A 98 4.48 6.47 1.61
CA CYS A 98 3.04 6.52 1.47
C CYS A 98 2.49 7.13 2.78
N ILE A 99 2.84 8.39 3.03
CA ILE A 99 2.17 9.28 3.96
C ILE A 99 1.21 10.05 3.08
N ALA A 100 0.00 9.54 3.00
CA ALA A 100 -1.17 10.36 2.73
C ALA A 100 -1.79 10.72 4.08
#